data_AF-A0A919IXN6-F1
#
_entry.id   AF-A0A919IXN6-F1
#
_cell.length_a   1.000
_cell.length_b   1.000
_cell.length_c   1.000
_cell.angle_alpha   90.00
_cell.angle_beta   90.00
_cell.angle_gamma   90.00
#
_symmetry.space_group_name_H-M   'P 1'
#
loop_
_entity.id
_entity.type
_entity.pdbx_description
1 polymer ?
#
loop_
_entity_poly.entity_id
_entity_poly.type
_entity_poly.pdbx_seq_one_letter_code
_entity_poly.pdbx_strand_id
1 'polypeptide(L)'
;MTMRDWAAGKLREDGYPTVMPVGEHGLQVDRKTLPPAFVYCVERKGNLSFTARDLDDAIREMPTAQAFLLIKRSADGSAYEMAEARGVLLTRMGDLKGALLRSPRISEYVSSEQQYVRNRLNSSWHVANTRRCGEFTYEVSRKGGLRPLVAIFYADYELTSDSVYSLLAAEPRVSINAIVNTNPSCRGFASEVYEAGKVSNTRILLLPDFLKSLGQEWT
;
A
#
# COMPACT_ATOMS: atom_id res chain seq x y z
N MET A 1 11.04 23.96 -5.60
CA MET A 1 9.60 23.64 -5.42
C MET A 1 9.52 22.45 -4.50
N THR A 2 8.85 22.59 -3.35
CA THR A 2 8.71 21.51 -2.36
C THR A 2 7.64 20.49 -2.80
N MET A 3 7.62 19.30 -2.20
CA MET A 3 6.53 18.32 -2.44
C MET A 3 5.20 18.85 -1.93
N ARG A 4 5.21 19.63 -0.84
CA ARG A 4 4.04 20.35 -0.31
C ARG A 4 3.44 21.30 -1.33
N ASP A 5 4.26 22.17 -1.95
CA ASP A 5 3.77 23.15 -2.92
C ASP A 5 3.18 22.47 -4.17
N TRP A 6 3.83 21.39 -4.63
CA TRP A 6 3.33 20.59 -5.74
C TRP A 6 1.98 19.92 -5.39
N ALA A 7 1.87 19.29 -4.21
CA ALA A 7 0.63 18.65 -3.77
C ALA A 7 -0.51 19.67 -3.61
N ALA A 8 -0.21 20.85 -3.06
CA ALA A 8 -1.19 21.94 -2.95
C ALA A 8 -1.69 22.41 -4.32
N GLY A 9 -0.78 22.60 -5.28
CA GLY A 9 -1.14 22.94 -6.66
C GLY A 9 -2.06 21.89 -7.28
N LYS A 10 -1.68 20.60 -7.16
CA LYS A 10 -2.47 19.50 -7.68
C LYS A 10 -3.87 19.44 -7.09
N LEU A 11 -4.00 19.54 -5.77
CA LEU A 11 -5.32 19.52 -5.11
C LEU A 11 -6.19 20.73 -5.52
N ARG A 12 -5.62 21.92 -5.71
CA ARG A 12 -6.39 23.07 -6.22
C ARG A 12 -6.89 22.84 -7.65
N GLU A 13 -6.05 22.29 -8.52
CA GLU A 13 -6.45 21.89 -9.88
C GLU A 13 -7.60 20.88 -9.87
N ASP A 14 -7.61 19.96 -8.89
CA ASP A 14 -8.66 18.96 -8.72
C ASP A 14 -9.94 19.50 -8.04
N GLY A 15 -10.02 20.81 -7.79
CA GLY A 15 -11.23 21.48 -7.31
C GLY A 15 -11.40 21.54 -5.79
N TYR A 16 -10.33 21.29 -5.02
CA TYR A 16 -10.35 21.54 -3.57
C TYR A 16 -10.25 23.06 -3.32
N PRO A 17 -11.30 23.69 -2.73
CA PRO A 17 -11.45 25.15 -2.74
C PRO A 17 -10.42 25.86 -1.87
N THR A 18 -9.95 25.22 -0.80
CA THR A 18 -8.99 25.81 0.13
C THR A 18 -7.97 24.77 0.54
N VAL A 19 -6.72 25.00 0.14
CA VAL A 19 -5.55 24.19 0.48
C VAL A 19 -4.50 25.14 1.03
N MET A 20 -4.25 25.06 2.33
CA MET A 20 -3.36 25.97 3.06
C MET A 20 -2.10 25.23 3.53
N PRO A 21 -0.91 25.82 3.39
CA PRO A 21 0.29 25.25 4.00
C PRO A 21 0.20 25.31 5.53
N VAL A 22 0.68 24.26 6.18
CA VAL A 22 0.81 24.16 7.65
C VAL A 22 2.25 23.71 7.96
N GLY A 23 3.05 24.60 8.54
CA GLY A 23 4.48 24.31 8.75
C GLY A 23 5.23 24.11 7.43
N GLU A 24 6.37 23.42 7.48
CA GLU A 24 7.25 23.21 6.31
C GLU A 24 6.67 22.16 5.34
N HIS A 25 6.20 21.04 5.87
CA HIS A 25 5.76 19.88 5.06
C HIS A 25 4.24 19.66 5.05
N GLY A 26 3.49 20.34 5.90
CA GLY A 26 2.05 20.08 6.11
C GLY A 26 1.12 20.85 5.17
N LEU A 27 -0.06 20.28 4.96
CA LEU A 27 -1.20 20.88 4.29
C LEU A 27 -2.44 20.71 5.16
N GLN A 28 -3.25 21.77 5.24
CA GLN A 28 -4.65 21.68 5.61
C GLN A 28 -5.48 21.76 4.33
N VAL A 29 -6.36 20.77 4.15
CA VAL A 29 -7.30 20.70 3.04
C VAL A 29 -8.70 20.87 3.59
N ASP A 30 -9.34 22.00 3.29
CA ASP A 30 -10.74 22.20 3.65
C ASP A 30 -11.64 21.48 2.63
N ARG A 31 -12.67 20.83 3.16
CA ARG A 31 -13.58 19.99 2.40
C ARG A 31 -15.00 20.53 2.55
N LYS A 32 -15.75 20.59 1.44
CA LYS A 32 -17.07 21.24 1.41
C LYS A 32 -18.07 20.63 2.40
N THR A 33 -18.07 19.31 2.53
CA THR A 33 -19.07 18.55 3.30
C THR A 33 -18.45 17.70 4.42
N LEU A 34 -17.12 17.69 4.53
CA LEU A 34 -16.38 16.87 5.48
C LEU A 34 -15.46 17.76 6.33
N PRO A 35 -15.04 17.33 7.53
CA PRO A 35 -14.11 18.11 8.36
C PRO A 35 -12.80 18.46 7.62
N PRO A 36 -12.06 19.51 7.95
CA PRO A 36 -10.73 19.73 7.38
C PRO A 36 -9.82 18.51 7.59
N ALA A 37 -8.89 18.30 6.67
CA ALA A 37 -7.95 17.19 6.73
C ALA A 37 -6.51 17.69 6.75
N PHE A 38 -5.65 17.03 7.52
CA PHE A 38 -4.25 17.40 7.71
C PHE A 38 -3.33 16.35 7.07
N VAL A 39 -2.52 16.79 6.12
CA VAL A 39 -1.66 15.92 5.30
C VAL A 39 -0.21 16.37 5.43
N TYR A 40 0.67 15.45 5.80
CA TYR A 40 2.10 15.65 5.75
C TYR A 40 2.64 15.24 4.37
N CYS A 41 3.35 16.13 3.68
CA CYS A 41 3.97 15.84 2.40
C CYS A 41 5.40 15.37 2.60
N VAL A 42 5.66 14.10 2.30
CA VAL A 42 6.98 13.51 2.49
C VAL A 42 7.93 14.03 1.41
N GLU A 43 8.99 14.71 1.83
CA GLU A 43 10.03 15.18 0.92
C GLU A 43 10.86 14.04 0.33
N ARG A 44 11.39 14.31 -0.86
CA ARG A 44 12.27 13.36 -1.55
C ARG A 44 13.61 13.29 -0.86
N LYS A 45 14.16 12.07 -0.75
CA LYS A 45 15.47 11.81 -0.17
C LYS A 45 16.28 10.86 -1.06
N GLY A 46 16.60 11.33 -2.27
CA GLY A 46 17.25 10.50 -3.29
C GLY A 46 16.46 9.21 -3.55
N ASN A 47 17.17 8.09 -3.59
CA ASN A 47 16.59 6.74 -3.80
C ASN A 47 16.26 6.01 -2.49
N LEU A 48 16.28 6.71 -1.34
CA LEU A 48 16.00 6.08 -0.05
C LEU A 48 14.50 5.92 0.17
N SER A 49 14.07 4.70 0.47
CA SER A 49 12.71 4.41 0.92
C SER A 49 12.36 5.19 2.19
N PHE A 50 11.08 5.48 2.36
CA PHE A 50 10.50 5.99 3.60
C PHE A 50 10.30 4.84 4.59
N THR A 51 10.85 5.00 5.80
CA THR A 51 10.92 3.94 6.82
C THR A 51 10.06 4.27 8.04
N ALA A 52 9.89 3.31 8.97
CA ALA A 52 9.23 3.56 10.26
C ALA A 52 9.84 4.74 11.04
N ARG A 53 11.17 4.92 10.96
CA ARG A 53 11.86 6.04 11.63
C ARG A 53 11.51 7.37 10.99
N ASP A 54 11.51 7.44 9.65
CA ASP A 54 11.11 8.66 8.94
C ASP A 54 9.65 9.04 9.26
N LEU A 55 8.77 8.04 9.41
CA LEU A 55 7.38 8.27 9.81
C LEU A 55 7.27 8.79 11.24
N ASP A 56 8.00 8.21 12.20
CA ASP A 56 7.98 8.69 13.59
C ASP A 56 8.51 10.13 13.70
N ASP A 57 9.59 10.46 12.97
CA ASP A 57 10.11 11.82 12.89
C ASP A 57 9.07 12.79 12.28
N ALA A 58 8.39 12.39 11.21
CA ALA A 58 7.34 13.19 10.58
C ALA A 58 6.10 13.39 11.48
N ILE A 59 5.71 12.37 12.26
CA ILE A 59 4.63 12.48 13.26
C ILE A 59 5.01 13.48 14.35
N ARG A 60 6.27 13.48 14.82
CA ARG A 60 6.73 14.45 15.82
C ARG A 60 6.72 15.88 15.28
N GLU A 61 7.07 16.06 14.00
CA GLU A 61 7.04 17.36 13.33
C GLU A 61 5.60 17.88 13.17
N MET A 62 4.66 17.01 12.79
CA MET A 62 3.25 17.38 12.62
C MET A 62 2.31 16.37 13.32
N PRO A 63 2.11 16.48 14.64
CA PRO A 63 1.30 15.53 15.41
C PRO A 63 -0.18 15.47 14.99
N THR A 64 -0.67 16.50 14.30
CA THR A 64 -2.04 16.58 13.80
C THR A 64 -2.22 15.91 12.42
N ALA A 65 -1.14 15.46 11.78
CA ALA A 65 -1.21 14.82 10.47
C ALA A 65 -2.02 13.52 10.54
N GLN A 66 -3.02 13.41 9.67
CA GLN A 66 -3.87 12.23 9.53
C GLN A 66 -3.39 11.33 8.39
N ALA A 67 -2.70 11.92 7.41
CA ALA A 67 -2.12 11.21 6.28
C ALA A 67 -0.72 11.69 5.95
N PHE A 68 0.10 10.79 5.42
CA PHE A 68 1.46 10.98 4.97
C PHE A 68 1.52 10.64 3.49
N LEU A 69 1.73 11.69 2.68
CA LEU A 69 1.70 11.62 1.22
C LEU A 69 3.10 11.38 0.67
N LEU A 70 3.29 10.23 0.04
CA LEU A 70 4.51 9.85 -0.67
C LEU A 70 4.45 10.32 -2.13
N ILE A 71 5.43 11.13 -2.55
CA ILE A 71 5.51 11.68 -3.91
C ILE A 71 6.86 11.35 -4.53
N LYS A 72 6.86 10.40 -5.47
CA LYS A 72 8.07 9.85 -6.10
C LYS A 72 9.10 9.33 -5.06
N ARG A 73 8.60 8.79 -3.95
CA ARG A 73 9.37 8.09 -2.93
C ARG A 73 8.60 6.83 -2.57
N SER A 74 9.27 5.68 -2.54
CA SER A 74 8.70 4.43 -2.04
C SER A 74 8.72 4.42 -0.51
N ALA A 75 7.89 3.58 0.10
CA ALA A 75 7.99 3.23 1.51
C ALA A 75 8.32 1.74 1.63
N ASP A 76 9.05 1.36 2.66
CA ASP A 76 9.25 -0.05 2.98
C ASP A 76 8.13 -0.57 3.90
N GLY A 77 8.08 -1.89 4.10
CA GLY A 77 7.10 -2.53 4.97
C GLY A 77 7.03 -1.96 6.39
N SER A 78 8.17 -1.54 6.96
CA SER A 78 8.21 -1.01 8.33
C SER A 78 7.41 0.29 8.46
N ALA A 79 7.41 1.14 7.43
CA ALA A 79 6.62 2.37 7.43
C ALA A 79 5.12 2.08 7.38
N TYR A 80 4.70 1.09 6.59
CA TYR A 80 3.29 0.69 6.52
C TYR A 80 2.81 0.06 7.83
N GLU A 81 3.62 -0.82 8.43
CA GLU A 81 3.33 -1.41 9.74
C GLU A 81 3.20 -0.34 10.83
N MET A 82 4.13 0.61 10.86
CA MET A 82 4.08 1.74 11.81
C MET A 82 2.87 2.64 11.54
N ALA A 83 2.51 2.90 10.28
CA ALA A 83 1.35 3.70 9.94
C ALA A 83 0.04 3.07 10.44
N GLU A 84 -0.13 1.75 10.27
CA GLU A 84 -1.27 1.01 10.82
C GLU A 84 -1.29 1.07 12.35
N ALA A 85 -0.14 0.86 13.01
CA ALA A 85 -0.03 0.91 14.47
C ALA A 85 -0.34 2.31 15.06
N ARG A 86 0.01 3.37 14.33
CA ARG A 86 -0.25 4.76 14.72
C ARG A 86 -1.63 5.27 14.31
N GLY A 87 -2.39 4.48 13.53
CA GLY A 87 -3.69 4.88 13.02
C GLY A 87 -3.62 6.08 12.08
N VAL A 88 -2.60 6.14 11.22
CA VAL A 88 -2.41 7.19 10.20
C VAL A 88 -2.38 6.58 8.81
N LEU A 89 -2.79 7.36 7.81
CA LEU A 89 -2.79 6.91 6.42
C LEU A 89 -1.44 7.17 5.75
N LEU A 90 -0.68 6.13 5.37
CA LEU A 90 0.48 6.27 4.49
C LEU A 90 0.07 5.97 3.04
N THR A 91 0.21 6.93 2.13
CA THR A 91 -0.48 6.85 0.84
C THR A 91 0.16 7.65 -0.30
N ARG A 92 -0.37 7.45 -1.51
CA ARG A 92 -0.06 8.21 -2.74
C ARG A 92 -1.21 9.15 -3.08
N MET A 93 -0.98 10.03 -4.05
CA MET A 93 -1.96 11.07 -4.43
C MET A 93 -3.33 10.53 -4.83
N GLY A 94 -3.40 9.40 -5.55
CA GLY A 94 -4.68 8.80 -5.98
C GLY A 94 -5.57 8.39 -4.80
N ASP A 95 -5.02 7.63 -3.87
CA ASP A 95 -5.69 7.19 -2.64
C ASP A 95 -5.99 8.36 -1.70
N LEU A 96 -5.09 9.35 -1.59
CA LEU A 96 -5.36 10.56 -0.83
C LEU A 96 -6.61 11.29 -1.35
N LYS A 97 -6.77 11.44 -2.68
CA LYS A 97 -7.97 12.02 -3.26
C LYS A 97 -9.23 11.22 -2.90
N GLY A 98 -9.12 9.88 -2.95
CA GLY A 98 -10.19 8.99 -2.51
C GLY A 98 -10.57 9.22 -1.05
N ALA A 99 -9.57 9.32 -0.17
CA ALA A 99 -9.74 9.58 1.26
C ALA A 99 -10.39 10.94 1.52
N LEU A 100 -9.87 11.99 0.89
CA LEU A 100 -10.39 13.35 1.02
C LEU A 100 -11.85 13.43 0.59
N LEU A 101 -12.24 12.76 -0.49
CA LEU A 101 -13.61 12.79 -1.02
C LEU A 101 -14.60 11.99 -0.17
N ARG A 102 -14.19 10.83 0.35
CA ARG A 102 -15.14 9.81 0.87
C ARG A 102 -15.08 9.59 2.37
N SER A 103 -13.97 9.91 3.02
CA SER A 103 -13.77 9.55 4.43
C SER A 103 -13.83 10.77 5.36
N PRO A 104 -14.76 10.84 6.33
CA PRO A 104 -14.74 11.88 7.36
C PRO A 104 -13.40 11.95 8.10
N ARG A 105 -12.78 10.79 8.36
CA ARG A 105 -11.45 10.65 8.95
C ARG A 105 -10.50 10.03 7.94
N ILE A 106 -9.68 10.85 7.29
CA ILE A 106 -8.83 10.35 6.20
C ILE A 106 -7.80 9.30 6.66
N SER A 107 -7.41 9.33 7.94
CA SER A 107 -6.52 8.33 8.54
C SER A 107 -7.08 6.90 8.54
N GLU A 108 -8.41 6.76 8.53
CA GLU A 108 -9.11 5.47 8.52
C GLU A 108 -9.42 4.97 7.10
N TYR A 109 -9.01 5.72 6.07
CA TYR A 109 -9.32 5.36 4.69
C TYR A 109 -8.55 4.13 4.24
N VAL A 110 -9.28 3.18 3.64
CA VAL A 110 -8.74 2.00 2.97
C VAL A 110 -9.20 2.04 1.52
N SER A 111 -8.28 1.89 0.57
CA SER A 111 -8.63 1.88 -0.85
C SER A 111 -9.51 0.67 -1.18
N SER A 112 -10.32 0.76 -2.24
CA SER A 112 -11.21 -0.35 -2.63
C SER A 112 -10.45 -1.63 -2.95
N GLU A 113 -9.24 -1.52 -3.50
CA GLU A 113 -8.36 -2.66 -3.78
C GLU A 113 -7.85 -3.31 -2.49
N GLN A 114 -7.35 -2.51 -1.54
CA GLN A 114 -6.92 -3.03 -0.24
C GLN A 114 -8.09 -3.65 0.53
N GLN A 115 -9.27 -3.01 0.50
CA GLN A 115 -10.49 -3.55 1.12
C GLN A 115 -10.90 -4.88 0.48
N TYR A 116 -10.82 -4.98 -0.85
CA TYR A 116 -11.12 -6.21 -1.58
C TYR A 116 -10.20 -7.35 -1.14
N VAL A 117 -8.88 -7.12 -1.12
CA VAL A 117 -7.90 -8.11 -0.68
C VAL A 117 -8.14 -8.53 0.78
N ARG A 118 -8.29 -7.56 1.70
CA ARG A 118 -8.55 -7.83 3.11
C ARG A 118 -9.82 -8.66 3.31
N ASN A 119 -10.91 -8.32 2.62
CA ASN A 119 -12.16 -9.07 2.70
C ASN A 119 -11.98 -10.52 2.22
N ARG A 120 -11.24 -10.74 1.13
CA ARG A 120 -10.98 -12.08 0.57
C ARG A 120 -10.12 -12.93 1.48
N LEU A 121 -9.07 -12.35 2.07
CA LEU A 121 -8.23 -13.05 3.04
C LEU A 121 -8.99 -13.37 4.32
N ASN A 122 -9.68 -12.39 4.91
CA ASN A 122 -10.39 -12.56 6.18
C ASN A 122 -11.60 -13.48 6.08
N SER A 123 -12.18 -13.65 4.88
CA SER A 123 -13.26 -14.61 4.65
C SER A 123 -12.76 -16.06 4.50
N SER A 124 -11.45 -16.28 4.33
CA SER A 124 -10.90 -17.63 4.20
C SER A 124 -10.78 -18.30 5.56
N TRP A 125 -11.39 -19.49 5.70
CA TRP A 125 -11.34 -20.25 6.94
C TRP A 125 -9.93 -20.71 7.33
N HIS A 126 -9.00 -20.76 6.38
CA HIS A 126 -7.59 -21.11 6.60
C HIS A 126 -6.74 -19.96 7.17
N VAL A 127 -7.24 -18.73 7.12
CA VAL A 127 -6.51 -17.55 7.58
C VAL A 127 -6.76 -17.35 9.07
N ALA A 128 -5.68 -17.23 9.84
CA ALA A 128 -5.71 -16.91 11.26
C ALA A 128 -5.63 -15.40 11.50
N ASN A 129 -4.72 -14.73 10.78
CA ASN A 129 -4.52 -13.29 10.84
C ASN A 129 -3.88 -12.79 9.54
N THR A 130 -4.03 -11.51 9.27
CA THR A 130 -3.34 -10.81 8.17
C THR A 130 -2.63 -9.58 8.71
N ARG A 131 -1.42 -9.34 8.23
CA ARG A 131 -0.62 -8.17 8.59
C ARG A 131 -0.09 -7.51 7.32
N ARG A 132 -0.30 -6.21 7.17
CA ARG A 132 0.27 -5.47 6.04
C ARG A 132 1.77 -5.27 6.28
N CYS A 133 2.59 -5.56 5.28
CA CYS A 133 4.05 -5.42 5.34
C CYS A 133 4.60 -4.74 4.09
N GLY A 134 3.77 -4.01 3.36
CA GLY A 134 4.12 -3.24 2.16
C GLY A 134 2.89 -2.55 1.58
N GLU A 135 3.03 -1.89 0.43
CA GLU A 135 1.92 -1.13 -0.16
C GLU A 135 0.76 -2.04 -0.55
N PHE A 136 1.05 -3.15 -1.22
CA PHE A 136 0.08 -4.19 -1.57
C PHE A 136 0.52 -5.57 -1.08
N THR A 137 1.39 -5.59 -0.06
CA THR A 137 2.06 -6.79 0.43
C THR A 137 1.51 -7.16 1.79
N TYR A 138 1.04 -8.41 1.92
CA TYR A 138 0.48 -8.94 3.16
C TYR A 138 1.18 -10.21 3.58
N GLU A 139 1.46 -10.29 4.87
CA GLU A 139 1.77 -11.54 5.56
C GLU A 139 0.47 -12.18 6.02
N VAL A 140 0.25 -13.43 5.62
CA VAL A 140 -0.92 -14.23 5.93
C VAL A 140 -0.50 -15.32 6.91
N SER A 141 -0.92 -15.15 8.16
CA SER A 141 -0.80 -16.19 9.18
C SER A 141 -1.87 -17.24 8.95
N ARG A 142 -1.48 -18.52 8.90
CA ARG A 142 -2.35 -19.62 8.52
C ARG A 142 -2.67 -20.51 9.72
N LYS A 143 -3.88 -21.07 9.75
CA LYS A 143 -4.31 -22.01 10.80
C LYS A 143 -3.62 -23.38 10.63
N GLY A 144 -3.69 -24.19 11.68
CA GLY A 144 -3.19 -25.57 11.65
C GLY A 144 -1.66 -25.70 11.75
N GLY A 145 -0.97 -24.68 12.26
CA GLY A 145 0.50 -24.70 12.42
C GLY A 145 1.29 -24.52 11.12
N LEU A 146 0.62 -24.18 10.02
CA LEU A 146 1.27 -23.91 8.74
C LEU A 146 2.09 -22.61 8.79
N ARG A 147 3.28 -22.62 8.18
CA ARG A 147 4.14 -21.42 8.11
C ARG A 147 3.41 -20.21 7.51
N PRO A 148 3.64 -18.97 7.96
CA PRO A 148 3.08 -17.79 7.30
C PRO A 148 3.51 -17.68 5.83
N LEU A 149 2.70 -17.01 5.02
CA LEU A 149 3.02 -16.68 3.63
C LEU A 149 2.99 -15.17 3.43
N VAL A 150 4.00 -14.63 2.76
CA VAL A 150 4.00 -13.24 2.29
C VAL A 150 3.64 -13.20 0.82
N ALA A 151 2.63 -12.41 0.47
CA ALA A 151 2.20 -12.24 -0.91
C ALA A 151 2.02 -10.76 -1.29
N ILE A 152 2.43 -10.44 -2.51
CA ILE A 152 2.11 -9.16 -3.18
C ILE A 152 0.80 -9.35 -3.94
N PHE A 153 -0.16 -8.45 -3.73
CA PHE A 153 -1.44 -8.44 -4.44
C PHE A 153 -1.41 -7.38 -5.53
N TYR A 154 -1.69 -7.77 -6.76
CA TYR A 154 -1.49 -6.94 -7.94
C TYR A 154 -2.74 -6.94 -8.80
N ALA A 155 -3.31 -5.78 -9.13
CA ALA A 155 -4.58 -5.67 -9.83
C ALA A 155 -4.50 -5.33 -11.33
N ASP A 156 -3.29 -5.15 -11.90
CA ASP A 156 -3.22 -4.80 -13.32
C ASP A 156 -3.67 -5.98 -14.20
N TYR A 157 -4.14 -5.60 -15.39
CA TYR A 157 -4.64 -6.55 -16.38
C TYR A 157 -3.57 -7.54 -16.85
N GLU A 158 -2.32 -7.07 -16.95
CA GLU A 158 -1.20 -7.86 -17.44
C GLU A 158 -0.06 -7.82 -16.43
N LEU A 159 0.45 -9.00 -16.08
CA LEU A 159 1.68 -9.16 -15.31
C LEU A 159 2.75 -9.65 -16.28
N THR A 160 3.83 -8.87 -16.44
CA THR A 160 4.99 -9.24 -17.27
C THR A 160 6.14 -9.75 -16.39
N SER A 161 7.17 -10.35 -17.00
CA SER A 161 8.40 -10.71 -16.30
C SER A 161 9.06 -9.50 -15.64
N ASP A 162 9.05 -8.35 -16.32
CA ASP A 162 9.64 -7.11 -15.79
C ASP A 162 8.84 -6.58 -14.59
N SER A 163 7.51 -6.72 -14.62
CA SER A 163 6.66 -6.42 -13.47
C SER A 163 6.99 -7.32 -12.29
N VAL A 164 7.23 -8.63 -12.50
CA VAL A 164 7.63 -9.55 -11.42
C VAL A 164 8.90 -9.05 -10.73
N TYR A 165 9.96 -8.77 -11.48
CA TYR A 165 11.21 -8.29 -10.89
C TYR A 165 11.06 -6.91 -10.22
N SER A 166 10.28 -6.02 -10.83
CA SER A 166 10.02 -4.69 -10.27
C SER A 166 9.26 -4.75 -8.95
N LEU A 167 8.26 -5.63 -8.85
CA LEU A 167 7.48 -5.86 -7.63
C LEU A 167 8.37 -6.45 -6.52
N LEU A 168 9.23 -7.41 -6.85
CA LEU A 168 10.17 -7.99 -5.88
C LEU A 168 11.22 -6.97 -5.42
N ALA A 169 11.75 -6.17 -6.35
CA ALA A 169 12.71 -5.12 -6.04
C ALA A 169 12.12 -4.01 -5.15
N ALA A 170 10.80 -3.81 -5.18
CA ALA A 170 10.10 -2.89 -4.30
C ALA A 170 10.06 -3.37 -2.83
N GLU A 171 10.24 -4.68 -2.59
CA GLU A 171 10.12 -5.31 -1.26
C GLU A 171 11.42 -6.04 -0.84
N PRO A 172 12.60 -5.38 -0.84
CA PRO A 172 13.90 -6.04 -0.71
C PRO A 172 14.15 -6.66 0.68
N ARG A 173 13.32 -6.35 1.67
CA ARG A 173 13.46 -6.79 3.07
C ARG A 173 12.58 -7.99 3.41
N VAL A 174 11.69 -8.40 2.50
CA VAL A 174 10.69 -9.43 2.77
C VAL A 174 10.83 -10.55 1.76
N SER A 175 10.86 -11.79 2.24
CA SER A 175 10.86 -12.96 1.36
C SER A 175 9.45 -13.18 0.83
N ILE A 176 9.21 -12.76 -0.42
CA ILE A 176 7.93 -12.90 -1.08
C ILE A 176 7.73 -14.35 -1.49
N ASN A 177 6.66 -14.99 -1.01
CA ASN A 177 6.31 -16.34 -1.40
C ASN A 177 5.47 -16.37 -2.68
N ALA A 178 4.65 -15.33 -2.90
CA ALA A 178 3.81 -15.26 -4.08
C ALA A 178 3.54 -13.83 -4.58
N ILE A 179 3.31 -13.74 -5.89
CA ILE A 179 2.63 -12.60 -6.52
C ILE A 179 1.25 -13.11 -6.95
N VAL A 180 0.22 -12.41 -6.49
CA VAL A 180 -1.18 -12.82 -6.62
C VAL A 180 -1.91 -11.77 -7.45
N ASN A 181 -2.38 -12.15 -8.64
CA ASN A 181 -3.20 -11.26 -9.45
C ASN A 181 -4.65 -11.25 -8.91
N THR A 182 -5.14 -10.05 -8.60
CA THR A 182 -6.49 -9.81 -8.04
C THR A 182 -7.52 -9.42 -9.10
N ASN A 183 -7.09 -9.16 -10.34
CA ASN A 183 -7.93 -8.78 -11.45
C ASN A 183 -8.80 -9.98 -11.90
N PRO A 184 -10.14 -9.88 -11.84
CA PRO A 184 -11.02 -10.98 -12.21
C PRO A 184 -11.00 -11.29 -13.72
N SER A 185 -10.51 -10.36 -14.55
CA SER A 185 -10.38 -10.56 -16.00
C SER A 185 -9.10 -11.29 -16.38
N CYS A 186 -8.13 -11.42 -15.47
CA CYS A 186 -6.91 -12.19 -15.70
C CYS A 186 -7.24 -13.70 -15.70
N ARG A 187 -6.96 -14.39 -16.81
CA ARG A 187 -7.25 -15.82 -17.00
C ARG A 187 -6.01 -16.71 -16.93
N GLY A 188 -4.86 -16.14 -16.63
CA GLY A 188 -3.57 -16.81 -16.63
C GLY A 188 -2.45 -15.85 -16.98
N PHE A 189 -1.23 -16.39 -17.02
CA PHE A 189 -0.02 -15.63 -17.27
C PHE A 189 0.75 -16.24 -18.43
N ALA A 190 1.53 -15.41 -19.13
CA ALA A 190 2.47 -15.89 -20.13
C ALA A 190 3.56 -16.76 -19.49
N SER A 191 4.15 -17.68 -20.26
CA SER A 191 5.16 -18.63 -19.77
C SER A 191 6.36 -17.93 -19.12
N GLU A 192 6.76 -16.80 -19.69
CA GLU A 192 7.86 -15.96 -19.23
C GLU A 192 7.66 -15.44 -17.80
N VAL A 193 6.41 -15.21 -17.41
CA VAL A 193 6.04 -14.76 -16.05
C VAL A 193 6.27 -15.88 -15.04
N TYR A 194 5.89 -17.11 -15.40
CA TYR A 194 6.14 -18.28 -14.56
C TYR A 194 7.63 -18.59 -14.45
N GLU A 195 8.40 -18.43 -15.54
CA GLU A 195 9.85 -18.57 -15.50
C GLU A 195 10.50 -17.52 -14.59
N ALA A 196 10.07 -16.24 -14.67
CA ALA A 196 10.53 -15.20 -13.76
C ALA A 196 10.21 -15.52 -12.28
N GLY A 197 9.02 -16.08 -12.03
CA GLY A 197 8.62 -16.57 -10.71
C GLY A 197 9.53 -17.69 -10.21
N LYS A 198 9.83 -18.70 -11.05
CA LYS A 198 10.75 -19.80 -10.71
C LYS A 198 12.15 -19.30 -10.38
N VAL A 199 12.72 -18.43 -11.22
CA VAL A 199 14.05 -17.81 -10.99
C VAL A 199 14.10 -17.08 -9.65
N SER A 200 13.00 -16.45 -9.27
CA SER A 200 12.89 -15.66 -8.03
C SER A 200 12.35 -16.46 -6.84
N ASN A 201 12.18 -17.78 -6.96
CA ASN A 201 11.54 -18.64 -5.96
C ASN A 201 10.18 -18.09 -5.44
N THR A 202 9.39 -17.49 -6.34
CA THR A 202 8.12 -16.82 -6.05
C THR A 202 7.01 -17.45 -6.89
N ARG A 203 5.93 -17.91 -6.26
CA ARG A 203 4.79 -18.48 -7.00
C ARG A 203 3.96 -17.36 -7.65
N ILE A 204 3.59 -17.54 -8.91
CA ILE A 204 2.69 -16.62 -9.62
C ILE A 204 1.30 -17.27 -9.66
N LEU A 205 0.31 -16.61 -9.06
CA LEU A 205 -1.00 -17.21 -8.83
C LEU A 205 -2.13 -16.24 -9.17
N LEU A 206 -3.27 -16.78 -9.59
CA LEU A 206 -4.53 -16.07 -9.52
C LEU A 206 -5.04 -16.07 -8.08
N LEU A 207 -5.80 -15.05 -7.68
CA LEU A 207 -6.37 -14.96 -6.34
C LEU A 207 -7.14 -16.22 -5.89
N PRO A 208 -8.02 -16.85 -6.71
CA PRO A 208 -8.71 -18.06 -6.30
C PRO A 208 -7.75 -19.23 -5.98
N ASP A 209 -6.67 -19.36 -6.73
CA ASP A 209 -5.69 -20.43 -6.55
C ASP A 209 -4.83 -20.19 -5.30
N PHE A 210 -4.44 -18.93 -5.07
CA PHE A 210 -3.81 -18.53 -3.81
C PHE A 210 -4.70 -18.89 -2.62
N LEU A 211 -5.97 -18.49 -2.62
CA LEU A 211 -6.89 -18.76 -1.51
C LEU A 211 -7.09 -20.27 -1.24
N LYS A 212 -7.19 -21.10 -2.29
CA LYS A 212 -7.28 -22.56 -2.17
C LYS A 212 -6.01 -23.17 -1.56
N SER A 213 -4.85 -22.65 -1.93
CA SER A 213 -3.55 -23.15 -1.46
C SER A 213 -3.21 -22.76 -0.01
N LEU A 214 -3.99 -21.88 0.63
CA LEU A 214 -3.74 -21.46 2.02
C LEU A 214 -3.87 -22.62 3.01
N GLY A 215 -4.67 -23.64 2.71
CA GLY A 215 -4.81 -24.84 3.54
C GLY A 215 -3.72 -25.90 3.35
N GLN A 216 -2.72 -25.64 2.51
CA GLN A 216 -1.75 -26.64 2.07
C GLN A 216 -0.33 -26.27 2.50
N GLU A 217 0.53 -27.26 2.64
CA GLU A 217 1.96 -27.01 2.81
C GLU A 217 2.56 -26.41 1.53
N TRP A 218 3.46 -25.44 1.72
CA TRP A 218 4.19 -24.83 0.62
C TRP A 218 5.66 -25.24 0.73
N THR A 219 6.03 -26.22 -0.08
CA THR A 219 7.42 -26.57 -0.41
C THR A 219 8.07 -25.46 -1.21
#